data_AF-A0A975YQ42-F1
#
_entry.id   AF-A0A975YQ42-F1
#
_cell.length_a   1.000
_cell.length_b   1.000
_cell.length_c   1.000
_cell.angle_alpha   90.00
_cell.angle_beta   90.00
_cell.angle_gamma   90.00
#
_symmetry.space_group_name_H-M   'P 1'
#
loop_
_entity.id
_entity.type
_entity.pdbx_description
1 polymer ?
#
loop_
_entity_poly.entity_id
_entity_poly.type
_entity_poly.pdbx_seq_one_letter_code
_entity_poly.pdbx_strand_id
1 'polypeptide(L)' 'MNPSKASELIEMLRDRLEECCNCIEAGYDITLASGHSITDAELTVEGGRVFIDEANQYLSTIKESN' A
#
# COMPACT_ATOMS: atom_id res chain seq x y z
N MET A 1 -22.43 -10.14 -10.16
CA MET A 1 -21.16 -10.19 -9.39
C MET A 1 -21.40 -9.31 -8.17
N ASN A 2 -21.27 -9.82 -6.95
CA ASN A 2 -21.66 -9.07 -5.75
C ASN A 2 -20.59 -7.98 -5.51
N PRO A 3 -20.89 -6.68 -5.64
CA PRO A 3 -19.89 -5.61 -5.54
C PRO A 3 -19.13 -5.61 -4.21
N SER A 4 -19.74 -6.16 -3.14
CA SER A 4 -19.14 -6.17 -1.80
C SER A 4 -17.86 -7.00 -1.70
N LYS A 5 -17.83 -8.23 -2.23
CA LYS A 5 -16.67 -9.14 -2.02
C LYS A 5 -15.39 -8.67 -2.71
N ALA A 6 -15.52 -8.07 -3.89
CA ALA A 6 -14.37 -7.50 -4.59
C ALA A 6 -13.84 -6.24 -3.87
N SER A 7 -14.75 -5.39 -3.39
CA SER A 7 -14.41 -4.20 -2.62
C SER A 7 -13.75 -4.55 -1.28
N GLU A 8 -14.28 -5.53 -0.57
CA GLU A 8 -13.72 -6.08 0.68
C GLU A 8 -12.29 -6.59 0.46
N LEU A 9 -12.05 -7.34 -0.63
CA LEU A 9 -10.71 -7.83 -0.96
C LEU A 9 -9.74 -6.69 -1.26
N ILE A 10 -10.19 -5.65 -1.96
CA ILE A 10 -9.36 -4.47 -2.28
C ILE A 10 -9.06 -3.67 -1.00
N GLU A 11 -10.03 -3.48 -0.11
CA GLU A 11 -9.82 -2.87 1.21
C GLU A 11 -8.75 -3.64 2.00
N MET A 12 -8.88 -4.97 2.10
CA MET A 12 -7.91 -5.81 2.79
C MET A 12 -6.50 -5.74 2.18
N LEU A 13 -6.40 -5.74 0.84
CA LEU A 13 -5.12 -5.65 0.14
C LEU A 13 -4.47 -4.29 0.35
N ARG A 14 -5.24 -3.20 0.26
CA ARG A 14 -4.77 -1.84 0.53
C ARG A 14 -4.21 -1.74 1.96
N ASP A 15 -4.99 -2.16 2.95
CA ASP A 15 -4.62 -2.03 4.36
C ASP A 15 -3.34 -2.83 4.66
N ARG A 16 -3.24 -4.05 4.10
CA ARG A 16 -2.05 -4.87 4.28
C ARG A 16 -0.82 -4.30 3.59
N LEU A 17 -0.99 -3.66 2.43
CA LEU A 17 0.09 -3.01 1.71
C LEU A 17 0.55 -1.74 2.43
N GLU A 18 -0.37 -0.99 3.02
CA GLU A 18 -0.05 0.18 3.85
C GLU A 18 0.78 -0.22 5.07
N GLU A 19 0.38 -1.27 5.79
CA GLU A 19 1.17 -1.83 6.89
C GLU A 19 2.56 -2.27 6.41
N CYS A 20 2.65 -2.91 5.24
CA CYS A 20 3.92 -3.34 4.66
C CYS A 20 4.85 -2.15 4.35
N CYS A 21 4.33 -1.12 3.69
CA CYS A 21 5.07 0.10 3.36
C CYS A 21 5.58 0.78 4.64
N ASN A 22 4.71 0.98 5.63
CA ASN A 22 5.09 1.58 6.91
C ASN A 22 6.22 0.79 7.61
N CYS A 23 6.15 -0.55 7.58
CA CYS A 23 7.19 -1.41 8.14
C CYS A 23 8.53 -1.28 7.40
N ILE A 24 8.50 -1.19 6.06
CA ILE A 24 9.70 -1.01 5.25
C ILE A 24 10.35 0.34 5.54
N GLU A 25 9.57 1.42 5.54
CA GLU A 25 10.03 2.79 5.82
C GLU A 25 10.65 2.90 7.22
N ALA A 26 10.07 2.25 8.22
CA ALA A 26 10.63 2.20 9.57
C ALA A 26 12.02 1.52 9.63
N GLY A 27 12.33 0.65 8.66
CA GLY A 27 13.62 -0.04 8.56
C GLY A 27 14.71 0.74 7.81
N TYR A 28 14.38 1.85 7.15
CA TYR A 28 15.33 2.62 6.33
C TYR A 28 16.53 3.11 7.13
N ASP A 29 16.29 3.75 8.26
CA ASP A 29 17.35 4.33 9.08
C ASP A 29 18.35 3.26 9.56
N ILE A 30 17.85 2.07 9.93
CA ILE A 30 18.70 0.95 10.37
C ILE A 30 19.54 0.43 9.20
N THR A 31 18.94 0.32 8.02
CA THR A 31 19.61 -0.20 6.80
C THR A 31 20.68 0.77 6.33
N LEU A 32 20.38 2.08 6.32
CA LEU A 32 21.35 3.13 6.01
C LEU A 32 22.47 3.19 7.06
N ALA A 33 22.15 3.09 8.34
CA ALA A 33 23.14 3.09 9.42
C ALA A 33 24.09 1.88 9.38
N SER A 34 23.65 0.76 8.81
CA SER A 34 24.50 -0.41 8.56
C SER A 34 25.31 -0.34 7.27
N GLY A 35 25.22 0.78 6.52
CA GLY A 35 25.99 1.02 5.30
C GLY A 35 25.42 0.34 4.05
N HIS A 36 24.17 -0.15 4.12
CA HIS A 36 23.48 -0.76 2.99
C HIS A 36 22.56 0.25 2.29
N SER A 37 22.36 0.05 0.98
CA SER A 37 21.39 0.85 0.21
C SER A 37 19.95 0.43 0.51
N ILE A 38 19.02 1.38 0.38
CA ILE A 38 17.58 1.16 0.50
C ILE A 38 16.85 1.30 -0.84
N THR A 39 17.54 1.48 -1.96
CA THR A 39 16.93 1.80 -3.27
C THR A 39 15.83 0.82 -3.67
N ASP A 40 16.03 -0.49 -3.51
CA ASP A 40 15.02 -1.49 -3.86
C ASP A 40 13.79 -1.42 -2.93
N ALA A 41 14.03 -1.06 -1.67
CA ALA A 41 12.99 -0.89 -0.67
C ALA A 41 12.19 0.40 -0.90
N GLU A 42 12.84 1.48 -1.35
CA GLU A 42 12.19 2.72 -1.79
C GLU A 42 11.30 2.48 -3.02
N LEU A 43 11.82 1.78 -4.04
CA LEU A 43 11.04 1.42 -5.23
C LEU A 43 9.82 0.55 -4.87
N THR A 44 9.98 -0.37 -3.93
CA THR A 44 8.87 -1.20 -3.43
C THR A 44 7.80 -0.36 -2.72
N VAL A 45 8.22 0.59 -1.88
CA VAL A 45 7.30 1.48 -1.18
C VAL A 45 6.61 2.42 -2.15
N GLU A 46 7.32 3.00 -3.12
CA GLU A 46 6.74 3.86 -4.15
C GLU A 46 5.61 3.14 -4.90
N GLY A 47 5.87 1.93 -5.41
CA GLY A 47 4.85 1.12 -6.07
C GLY A 47 3.68 0.77 -5.14
N GLY A 48 3.96 0.49 -3.88
CA GLY A 48 2.94 0.23 -2.87
C GLY A 48 2.02 1.43 -2.60
N ARG A 49 2.59 2.63 -2.49
CA ARG A 49 1.85 3.88 -2.28
C ARG A 49 0.97 4.22 -3.48
N VAL A 50 1.47 4.02 -4.71
CA VAL A 50 0.66 4.19 -5.93
C VAL A 50 -0.56 3.27 -5.91
N PHE A 51 -0.37 1.99 -5.59
CA PHE A 51 -1.50 1.06 -5.50
C PHE A 51 -2.51 1.45 -4.42
N ILE A 52 -2.04 1.89 -3.24
CA ILE A 52 -2.91 2.35 -2.14
C ILE A 52 -3.76 3.54 -2.58
N ASP A 53 -3.18 4.50 -3.28
CA ASP A 53 -3.89 5.67 -3.80
C ASP A 53 -4.95 5.27 -4.83
N GLU A 54 -4.61 4.39 -5.77
CA GLU A 54 -5.57 3.86 -6.75
C GLU A 54 -6.71 3.07 -6.07
N ALA A 55 -6.39 2.24 -5.08
CA ALA A 55 -7.38 1.50 -4.31
C ALA A 55 -8.33 2.42 -3.54
N ASN A 56 -7.80 3.50 -2.94
CA ASN A 56 -8.62 4.50 -2.25
C ASN A 56 -9.58 5.22 -3.21
N GLN A 57 -9.09 5.63 -4.39
CA GLN A 57 -9.93 6.24 -5.42
C GLN A 57 -11.02 5.26 -5.89
N TYR A 58 -10.66 4.00 -6.16
CA TYR A 58 -11.64 2.99 -6.58
C TYR A 58 -12.72 2.78 -5.52
N LEU A 59 -12.34 2.58 -4.26
CA LEU A 59 -13.28 2.35 -3.16
C LEU A 59 -14.17 3.56 -2.88
N SER A 60 -13.67 4.79 -3.07
CA SER A 60 -14.51 5.99 -2.93
C SER A 60 -15.60 6.04 -4.00
N THR A 61 -15.28 5.71 -5.25
CA THR A 61 -16.30 5.68 -6.34
C THR A 61 -17.42 4.67 -6.08
N ILE A 62 -17.12 3.56 -5.40
CA ILE A 62 -18.12 2.54 -5.05
C ILE A 62 -18.99 3.00 -3.88
N LYS A 63 -18.41 3.68 -2.89
CA LYS A 63 -19.15 4.21 -1.73
C LYS A 63 -20.12 5.33 -2.10
N GLU A 64 -19.81 6.15 -3.09
CA GLU A 64 -20.71 7.22 -3.59
C GLU A 64 -21.82 6.69 -4.51
N SER A 65 -21.69 5.48 -5.05
CA SER A 65 -22.65 4.86 -5.97
C SER A 65 -23.74 4.02 -5.28
N ASN A 66 -23.70 3.92 -3.94
CA ASN A 66 -24.70 3.24 -3.09
C ASN A 66 -25.43 4.25 -2.19
#